data_AF-A0A2E0YXG6-F1
#
_entry.id   AF-A0A2E0YXG6-F1
#
_cell.length_a   1.000
_cell.length_b   1.000
_cell.length_c   1.000
_cell.angle_alpha   90.00
_cell.angle_beta   90.00
_cell.angle_gamma   90.00
#
_symmetry.space_group_name_H-M   'P 1'
#
loop_
_entity.id
_entity.type
_entity.pdbx_description
1 polymer ?
#
loop_
_entity_poly.entity_id
_entity_poly.type
_entity_poly.pdbx_seq_one_letter_code
_entity_poly.pdbx_strand_id
1 'polypeptide(L)'
;MTHSIIGTWEHVYPATQCTESNQFTQNGEFAGQALDEVISGSYTFEETVPRGERHELAILVLEDNEQADCFGRNTNSVGRSVTVFVSFNSPDSIEFYSGKTGGELIIDFVRVD
;
A
#
# COMPACT_ATOMS: atom_id res chain seq x y z
N MET A 1 -0.17 5.24 -21.86
CA MET A 1 0.53 5.81 -20.69
C MET A 1 0.64 4.70 -19.68
N THR A 2 1.82 4.51 -19.09
CA THR A 2 2.04 3.55 -18.01
C THR A 2 2.21 4.31 -16.69
N HIS A 3 1.93 3.64 -15.58
CA HIS A 3 1.97 4.20 -14.23
C HIS A 3 2.93 3.39 -13.37
N SER A 4 3.64 4.04 -12.46
CA SER A 4 4.53 3.38 -11.50
C SER A 4 3.96 3.50 -10.09
N ILE A 5 4.16 2.46 -9.29
CA ILE A 5 3.83 2.49 -7.85
C ILE A 5 4.90 3.20 -7.02
N ILE A 6 6.08 3.45 -7.57
CA ILE A 6 7.18 4.11 -6.86
C ILE A 6 6.73 5.50 -6.37
N GLY A 7 7.06 5.80 -5.11
CA GLY A 7 6.73 7.05 -4.41
C GLY A 7 5.95 6.83 -3.13
N THR A 8 5.43 7.92 -2.58
CA THR A 8 4.71 7.96 -1.30
C THR A 8 3.21 8.16 -1.51
N TRP A 9 2.42 7.31 -0.86
CA TRP A 9 0.97 7.23 -1.01
C TRP A 9 0.29 7.29 0.36
N GLU A 10 -0.74 8.13 0.50
CA GLU A 10 -1.44 8.35 1.77
C GLU A 10 -2.95 8.13 1.66
N HIS A 11 -3.51 7.55 2.70
CA HIS A 11 -4.96 7.46 2.93
C HIS A 11 -5.27 8.14 4.26
N VAL A 12 -6.28 9.01 4.27
CA VAL A 12 -6.78 9.64 5.50
C VAL A 12 -8.12 9.01 5.87
N TYR A 13 -8.14 8.29 6.99
CA TYR A 13 -9.35 7.67 7.51
C TYR A 13 -10.33 8.75 7.99
N PRO A 14 -11.51 8.94 7.35
CA PRO A 14 -12.37 10.10 7.64
C PRO A 14 -12.88 10.16 9.08
N ALA A 15 -13.09 8.99 9.71
CA ALA A 15 -13.63 8.90 11.06
C ALA A 15 -12.62 9.28 12.15
N THR A 16 -11.33 9.01 11.94
CA THR A 16 -10.27 9.23 12.94
C THR A 16 -9.31 10.36 12.57
N GLN A 17 -9.32 10.79 11.30
CA GLN A 17 -8.30 11.67 10.69
C GLN A 17 -6.88 11.09 10.79
N CYS A 18 -6.76 9.78 11.03
CA CYS A 18 -5.48 9.09 10.99
C CYS A 18 -5.03 8.95 9.54
N THR A 19 -3.75 9.22 9.30
CA THR A 19 -3.12 8.97 7.99
C THR A 19 -2.38 7.65 8.03
N GLU A 20 -2.66 6.79 7.06
CA GLU A 20 -1.82 5.65 6.72
C GLU A 20 -1.00 6.01 5.48
N SER A 21 0.32 5.82 5.55
CA SER A 21 1.24 6.11 4.45
C SER A 21 2.00 4.86 4.03
N ASN A 22 2.25 4.73 2.73
CA ASN A 22 3.06 3.67 2.13
C ASN A 22 4.06 4.27 1.17
N GLN A 23 5.35 3.98 1.36
CA GLN A 23 6.43 4.34 0.46
C GLN A 23 6.93 3.10 -0.29
N PHE A 24 7.00 3.18 -1.61
CA PHE A 24 7.56 2.15 -2.48
C PHE A 24 8.79 2.70 -3.22
N THR A 25 9.91 2.01 -3.11
CA THR A 25 11.19 2.45 -3.68
C THR A 25 11.62 1.59 -4.89
N GLN A 26 12.45 2.14 -5.77
CA GLN A 26 12.89 1.44 -6.99
C GLN A 26 13.65 0.12 -6.73
N ASN A 27 14.25 -0.06 -5.55
CA ASN A 27 14.95 -1.28 -5.17
C ASN A 27 14.02 -2.38 -4.61
N GLY A 28 12.70 -2.20 -4.64
CA GLY A 28 11.74 -3.20 -4.16
C GLY A 28 11.56 -3.20 -2.65
N GLU A 29 11.91 -2.11 -1.96
CA GLU A 29 11.66 -1.93 -0.53
C GLU A 29 10.36 -1.16 -0.31
N PHE A 30 9.68 -1.49 0.78
CA PHE A 30 8.46 -0.83 1.20
C PHE A 30 8.59 -0.37 2.65
N ALA A 31 8.03 0.80 2.96
CA ALA A 31 7.84 1.28 4.32
C ALA A 31 6.38 1.74 4.49
N GLY A 32 5.75 1.32 5.58
CA GLY A 32 4.40 1.70 5.95
C GLY A 32 4.38 2.37 7.31
N GLN A 33 3.52 3.37 7.47
CA GLN A 33 3.24 3.98 8.76
C GLN A 33 1.74 4.20 8.94
N ALA A 34 1.20 3.82 10.09
CA ALA A 34 -0.17 4.08 10.48
C ALA A 34 -0.21 4.44 11.96
N LEU A 35 -0.53 5.70 12.28
CA LEU A 35 -0.41 6.23 13.65
C LEU A 35 1.02 6.05 14.21
N ASP A 36 1.19 5.17 15.20
CA ASP A 36 2.48 4.87 15.85
C ASP A 36 3.13 3.61 15.25
N GLU A 37 2.36 2.78 14.55
CA GLU A 37 2.84 1.59 13.83
C GLU A 37 3.76 2.00 12.69
N VAL A 38 4.93 1.35 12.64
CA VAL A 38 5.90 1.47 11.55
C VAL A 38 6.29 0.07 11.13
N ILE A 39 6.07 -0.25 9.86
CA ILE A 39 6.42 -1.52 9.24
C ILE A 39 7.33 -1.29 8.04
N SER A 40 8.20 -2.24 7.76
CA SER A 40 9.06 -2.20 6.58
C SER A 40 9.21 -3.60 5.98
N GLY A 41 9.59 -3.66 4.71
CA GLY A 41 9.77 -4.94 4.05
C GLY A 41 10.11 -4.83 2.58
N SER A 42 9.73 -5.87 1.84
CA SER A 42 9.94 -5.95 0.40
C SER A 42 8.62 -6.02 -0.35
N TYR A 43 8.63 -5.56 -1.60
CA TYR A 43 7.48 -5.69 -2.48
C TYR A 43 7.89 -6.15 -3.88
N THR A 44 6.94 -6.72 -4.60
CA THR A 44 7.06 -7.04 -6.03
C THR A 44 5.89 -6.41 -6.78
N PHE A 45 6.22 -5.63 -7.80
CA PHE A 45 5.29 -4.97 -8.70
C PHE A 45 5.95 -4.82 -10.07
N GLU A 46 5.17 -4.81 -11.15
CA GLU A 46 5.69 -4.49 -12.48
C GLU A 46 6.16 -3.03 -12.54
N GLU A 47 7.36 -2.77 -13.08
CA GLU A 47 8.01 -1.44 -13.04
C GLU A 47 7.07 -0.28 -13.44
N THR A 48 6.34 -0.48 -14.54
CA THR A 48 5.22 0.37 -14.91
C THR A 48 4.10 -0.46 -15.53
N VAL A 49 2.85 -0.06 -15.30
CA VAL A 49 1.66 -0.80 -15.74
C VAL A 49 0.68 0.09 -16.51
N PRO A 50 -0.08 -0.44 -17.48
CA PRO A 50 -1.12 0.32 -18.16
C PRO A 50 -2.30 0.61 -17.23
N ARG A 51 -2.98 1.74 -17.47
CA ARG A 51 -4.28 2.04 -16.87
C ARG A 51 -5.36 1.09 -17.37
N GLY A 52 -6.39 0.85 -16.55
CA GLY A 52 -7.63 0.18 -16.94
C GLY A 52 -7.68 -1.31 -16.58
N GLU A 53 -6.58 -1.84 -16.05
CA GLU A 53 -6.48 -3.20 -15.50
C GLU A 53 -5.91 -3.12 -14.07
N ARG A 54 -6.15 -4.17 -13.29
CA ARG A 54 -5.56 -4.31 -11.96
C ARG A 54 -4.31 -5.18 -12.03
N HIS A 55 -3.27 -4.74 -11.35
CA HIS A 55 -1.94 -5.34 -11.38
C HIS A 55 -1.55 -5.85 -10.01
N GLU A 56 -0.91 -7.01 -9.96
CA GLU A 56 -0.58 -7.66 -8.69
C GLU A 56 0.54 -6.90 -7.97
N LEU A 57 0.31 -6.61 -6.69
CA LEU A 57 1.30 -6.14 -5.73
C LEU A 57 1.43 -7.19 -4.63
N ALA A 58 2.61 -7.79 -4.52
CA ALA A 58 2.94 -8.68 -3.43
C ALA A 58 3.85 -7.93 -2.43
N ILE A 59 3.51 -7.96 -1.15
CA ILE A 59 4.26 -7.37 -0.05
C ILE A 59 4.66 -8.46 0.93
N LEU A 60 5.87 -8.39 1.45
CA LEU A 60 6.36 -9.19 2.57
C LEU A 60 6.88 -8.24 3.65
N VAL A 61 6.25 -8.28 4.82
CA VAL A 61 6.68 -7.51 6.00
C VAL A 61 7.88 -8.20 6.65
N LEU A 62 8.97 -7.46 6.84
CA LEU A 62 10.23 -7.94 7.43
C LEU A 62 10.47 -7.35 8.82
N GLU A 63 10.01 -6.12 9.06
CA GLU A 63 10.13 -5.44 10.34
C GLU A 63 8.79 -4.78 10.73
N ASP A 64 8.54 -4.73 12.03
CA ASP A 64 7.35 -4.15 12.65
C ASP A 64 7.75 -3.68 14.06
N ASN A 65 7.38 -2.45 14.43
CA ASN A 65 7.67 -1.88 15.75
C ASN A 65 6.66 -2.27 16.85
N GLU A 66 5.64 -3.08 16.50
CA GLU A 66 4.57 -3.59 17.34
C GLU A 66 3.78 -2.48 18.07
N GLN A 67 3.72 -1.28 17.48
CA GLN A 67 2.91 -0.18 18.00
C GLN A 67 1.51 -0.17 17.40
N ALA A 68 0.66 0.73 17.87
CA ALA A 68 -0.74 0.79 17.48
C ALA A 68 -0.92 1.40 16.08
N ASP A 69 -1.71 0.72 15.24
CA ASP A 69 -2.19 1.21 13.95
C ASP A 69 -3.28 2.29 14.10
N CYS A 70 -3.79 2.79 12.97
CA CYS A 70 -4.89 3.76 12.93
C CYS A 70 -6.21 3.28 13.59
N PHE A 71 -6.32 2.00 13.94
CA PHE A 71 -7.45 1.37 14.61
C PHE A 71 -7.14 0.97 16.06
N GLY A 72 -5.96 1.34 16.58
CA GLY A 72 -5.52 1.04 17.94
C GLY A 72 -5.05 -0.40 18.15
N ARG A 73 -4.76 -1.14 17.07
CA ARG A 73 -4.29 -2.54 17.11
C ARG A 73 -2.78 -2.60 16.99
N ASN A 74 -2.13 -3.48 17.75
CA ASN A 74 -0.69 -3.66 17.77
C ASN A 74 -0.28 -5.09 17.37
N THR A 75 -0.71 -5.51 16.18
CA THR A 75 -0.52 -6.89 15.73
C THR A 75 0.82 -7.03 15.05
N ASN A 76 1.72 -7.84 15.61
CA ASN A 76 2.98 -8.18 14.94
C ASN A 76 2.71 -8.83 13.56
N SER A 77 3.13 -8.14 12.51
CA SER A 77 2.94 -8.53 11.11
C SER A 77 4.21 -9.09 10.46
N VAL A 78 5.32 -9.28 11.19
CA VAL A 78 6.57 -9.83 10.65
C VAL A 78 6.34 -11.21 10.02
N GLY A 79 6.86 -11.39 8.81
CA GLY A 79 6.69 -12.60 8.01
C GLY A 79 5.33 -12.74 7.32
N ARG A 80 4.42 -11.77 7.51
CA ARG A 80 3.15 -11.72 6.78
C ARG A 80 3.42 -11.38 5.31
N SER A 81 2.87 -12.21 4.43
CA SER A 81 2.79 -11.93 3.01
C SER A 81 1.38 -11.50 2.64
N VAL A 82 1.27 -10.42 1.88
CA VAL A 82 0.00 -9.84 1.41
C VAL A 82 0.07 -9.71 -0.10
N THR A 83 -0.99 -10.17 -0.77
CA THR A 83 -1.19 -9.92 -2.20
C THR A 83 -2.45 -9.09 -2.39
N VAL A 84 -2.31 -7.93 -3.03
CA VAL A 84 -3.41 -7.05 -3.44
C VAL A 84 -3.29 -6.73 -4.92
N PHE A 85 -4.35 -6.18 -5.49
CA PHE A 85 -4.40 -5.80 -6.91
C PHE A 85 -4.60 -4.29 -7.04
N VAL A 86 -3.63 -3.61 -7.62
CA VAL A 86 -3.55 -2.15 -7.73
C VAL A 86 -4.17 -1.68 -9.05
N SER A 87 -5.05 -0.69 -8.98
CA SER A 87 -5.56 0.05 -10.13
C SER A 87 -5.12 1.50 -10.04
N PHE A 88 -4.65 2.07 -11.15
CA PHE A 88 -4.33 3.50 -11.26
C PHE A 88 -5.52 4.27 -11.87
N ASN A 89 -6.13 5.15 -11.08
CA ASN A 89 -7.16 6.06 -11.56
C ASN A 89 -6.55 7.27 -12.28
N SER A 90 -5.41 7.73 -11.79
CA SER A 90 -4.56 8.79 -12.33
C SER A 90 -3.09 8.52 -11.92
N PRO A 91 -2.11 9.36 -12.31
CA PRO A 91 -0.75 9.28 -11.77
C PRO A 91 -0.67 9.45 -10.24
N ASP A 92 -1.67 10.11 -9.65
CA ASP A 92 -1.67 10.56 -8.26
C ASP A 92 -2.72 9.85 -7.40
N SER A 93 -3.39 8.81 -7.93
CA SER A 93 -4.42 8.05 -7.21
C SER A 93 -4.37 6.57 -7.57
N ILE A 94 -4.28 5.73 -6.53
CA ILE A 94 -4.32 4.27 -6.62
C ILE A 94 -5.42 3.70 -5.75
N GLU A 95 -5.93 2.54 -6.16
CA GLU A 95 -6.90 1.75 -5.43
C GLU A 95 -6.40 0.32 -5.27
N PHE A 96 -6.51 -0.23 -4.07
CA PHE A 96 -6.15 -1.61 -3.77
C PHE A 96 -7.41 -2.48 -3.71
N TYR A 97 -7.38 -3.60 -4.42
CA TYR A 97 -8.46 -4.56 -4.50
C TYR A 97 -8.03 -5.94 -4.01
N SER A 98 -9.01 -6.71 -3.52
CA SER A 98 -8.82 -8.12 -3.11
C SER A 98 -8.73 -9.11 -4.28
N GLY A 99 -8.97 -8.68 -5.52
CA GLY A 99 -8.91 -9.55 -6.70
C GLY A 99 -8.62 -8.83 -8.02
N LYS A 100 -8.14 -9.59 -9.01
CA LYS A 100 -7.70 -9.09 -10.33
C LYS A 100 -8.84 -8.65 -11.24
N THR A 101 -9.87 -9.46 -11.39
CA THR A 101 -11.03 -9.21 -12.29
C THR A 101 -12.36 -9.16 -11.52
N GLY A 102 -12.29 -9.04 -10.19
CA GLY A 102 -13.37 -9.04 -9.22
C GLY A 102 -12.82 -8.76 -7.83
N GLY A 103 -13.64 -8.80 -6.79
CA GLY A 103 -13.21 -8.49 -5.42
C GLY A 103 -13.43 -7.02 -5.03
N GLU A 104 -13.57 -6.82 -3.73
CA GLU A 104 -13.91 -5.55 -3.09
C GLU A 104 -12.71 -4.59 -3.10
N LEU A 105 -13.02 -3.30 -3.17
CA LEU A 105 -12.08 -2.22 -2.87
C LEU A 105 -11.71 -2.33 -1.39
N ILE A 106 -10.41 -2.41 -1.10
CA ILE A 106 -9.88 -2.46 0.26
C ILE A 106 -9.65 -1.04 0.76
N ILE A 107 -8.93 -0.23 -0.02
CA ILE A 107 -8.48 1.11 0.33
C ILE A 107 -8.02 1.86 -0.92
N ASP A 108 -8.11 3.18 -0.90
CA ASP A 108 -7.55 4.09 -1.91
C ASP A 108 -6.49 5.00 -1.30
N PHE A 109 -5.45 5.32 -2.07
CA PHE A 109 -4.39 6.22 -1.65
C PHE A 109 -4.16 7.33 -2.67
N VAL A 110 -3.69 8.48 -2.18
CA VAL A 110 -3.30 9.64 -2.97
C VAL A 110 -1.80 9.84 -2.87
N ARG A 111 -1.15 10.19 -3.97
CA ARG A 111 0.29 10.50 -4.00
C ARG A 111 0.59 11.82 -3.31
N VAL A 112 1.69 11.90 -2.56
CA VAL A 112 2.06 13.10 -1.78
C VAL A 112 3.49 13.62 -2.01
N ASP A 113 4.22 13.05 -2.97
CA ASP A 113 5.57 13.48 -3.37
C ASP A 113 5.64 14.17 -4.75
#